data_AF-A0A497V2T3-F1
#
_entry.id   AF-A0A497V2T3-F1
#
_cell.length_a   1.000
_cell.length_b   1.000
_cell.length_c   1.000
_cell.angle_alpha   90.00
_cell.angle_beta   90.00
_cell.angle_gamma   90.00
#
_symmetry.space_group_name_H-M   'P 1'
#
loop_
_entity.id
_entity.type
_entity.pdbx_description
1 polymer ?
#
loop_
_entity_poly.entity_id
_entity_poly.type
_entity_poly.pdbx_seq_one_letter_code
_entity_poly.pdbx_strand_id
1 'polypeptide(L)'
;MSLIKNNPFNILVPVEEREEFLLYNTLTGGLDVLTYNDGIQLSGIAMMKHADSENYSQDFINDLSEKEYLIDSDFDVLNLLEKNVNDTQFKNAGVINLTIGTTITCNMGCSYCFEFIKPNHTLKDDKVKKGIVDYISQIVTNSGKKVHTLSVTWYGGEPLINVKAIEDLSVDLRNLAQTFNLKYDANVITNGIYLNKKNADMLIRSGVKTAQITIDGARDVHDRKRPLKQTKGENYFKILRNIAEIDSKELSFTIRLNIDKEVAESIPTLLDDFYEYGIWPQKNTQIHFDPAWLRSYEEIDLSEEEGNKRMSVDEYFEFKQNFRLELISRYNDWASELNRKTAKLKWDLPMYQSTCATWASPISLVIDPNGYVHKCWETIHDDSKAPTNVFEPYNPDRFQKYSAFNRYTHSDVCRNCSYLPICDKISCSYEAIKKAVPECTPWKYKLENYLKTQYLRMSEQPETITAPQRTDSFNSGHSNK
;
A
#
# COMPACT_ATOMS: atom_id res chain seq x y z
N MET A 1 40.07 -10.09 -19.06
CA MET A 1 39.47 -10.34 -17.73
C MET A 1 38.48 -9.26 -17.40
N SER A 2 37.23 -9.44 -17.82
CA SER A 2 36.11 -8.73 -17.19
C SER A 2 35.75 -9.53 -15.94
N LEU A 3 36.06 -8.97 -14.77
CA LEU A 3 35.69 -9.56 -13.49
C LEU A 3 34.23 -9.23 -13.20
N ILE A 4 33.47 -10.27 -12.89
CA ILE A 4 32.04 -10.19 -12.60
C ILE A 4 31.76 -10.69 -11.19
N LYS A 5 30.57 -10.39 -10.69
CA LYS A 5 30.05 -10.97 -9.45
C LYS A 5 28.54 -11.17 -9.54
N ASN A 6 28.03 -12.03 -8.68
CA ASN A 6 26.60 -12.19 -8.47
C ASN A 6 26.00 -10.88 -7.94
N ASN A 7 24.85 -10.47 -8.48
CA ASN A 7 24.09 -9.36 -7.91
C ASN A 7 23.64 -9.75 -6.49
N PRO A 8 23.94 -8.94 -5.44
CA PRO A 8 23.62 -9.28 -4.06
C PRO A 8 22.13 -9.43 -3.77
N PHE A 9 21.25 -9.01 -4.69
CA PHE A 9 19.79 -9.12 -4.59
C PHE A 9 19.20 -10.34 -5.29
N ASN A 10 20.04 -11.21 -5.88
CA ASN A 10 19.60 -12.47 -6.46
C ASN A 10 19.23 -13.49 -5.38
N ILE A 11 18.11 -14.16 -5.59
CA ILE A 11 17.62 -15.32 -4.84
C ILE A 11 17.53 -16.48 -5.85
N LEU A 12 18.32 -17.52 -5.62
CA LEU A 12 18.36 -18.71 -6.48
C LEU A 12 17.63 -19.86 -5.77
N VAL A 13 16.59 -20.39 -6.41
CA VAL A 13 15.66 -21.37 -5.80
C VAL A 13 15.70 -22.67 -6.62
N PRO A 14 16.16 -23.80 -6.06
CA PRO A 14 16.12 -25.08 -6.76
C PRO A 14 14.68 -25.63 -6.88
N VAL A 15 14.34 -26.14 -8.06
CA VAL A 15 13.09 -26.87 -8.34
C VAL A 15 13.44 -28.30 -8.76
N GLU A 16 13.66 -29.15 -7.75
CA GLU A 16 14.12 -30.53 -7.92
C GLU A 16 13.21 -31.37 -8.82
N GLU A 17 11.89 -31.14 -8.74
CA GLU A 17 10.87 -31.85 -9.52
C GLU A 17 11.00 -31.64 -11.04
N ARG A 18 11.73 -30.61 -11.45
CA ARG A 18 11.93 -30.24 -12.87
C ARG A 18 13.39 -30.13 -13.29
N GLU A 19 14.34 -30.40 -12.40
CA GLU A 19 15.78 -30.21 -12.63
C GLU A 19 16.10 -28.79 -13.14
N GLU A 20 15.48 -27.77 -12.53
CA GLU A 20 15.60 -26.36 -12.91
C GLU A 20 15.89 -25.49 -11.69
N PHE A 21 16.29 -24.24 -11.92
CA PHE A 21 16.36 -23.22 -10.88
C PHE A 21 15.48 -22.02 -11.24
N LEU A 22 14.82 -21.42 -10.26
CA LEU A 22 14.24 -20.09 -10.40
C LEU A 22 15.25 -19.07 -9.91
N LEU A 23 15.53 -18.06 -10.72
CA LEU A 23 16.36 -16.92 -10.35
C LEU A 23 15.48 -15.69 -10.21
N TYR A 24 15.34 -15.17 -9.00
CA TYR A 24 14.58 -13.97 -8.71
C TYR A 24 15.48 -12.86 -8.19
N ASN A 25 15.43 -11.67 -8.80
CA ASN A 25 16.16 -10.52 -8.30
C ASN A 25 15.20 -9.57 -7.58
N THR A 26 15.42 -9.37 -6.28
CA THR A 26 14.51 -8.55 -5.46
C THR A 26 14.59 -7.06 -5.79
N LEU A 27 15.68 -6.59 -6.41
CA LEU A 27 15.84 -5.20 -6.80
C LEU A 27 15.15 -4.89 -8.12
N THR A 28 15.36 -5.71 -9.14
CA THR A 28 14.80 -5.51 -10.49
C THR A 28 13.42 -6.14 -10.66
N GLY A 29 13.02 -7.02 -9.75
CA GLY A 29 11.80 -7.82 -9.89
C GLY A 29 11.90 -8.89 -10.98
N GLY A 30 13.08 -9.06 -11.61
CA GLY A 30 13.31 -10.06 -12.63
C GLY A 30 13.13 -11.47 -12.09
N LEU A 31 12.48 -12.33 -12.87
CA LEU A 31 12.28 -13.74 -12.58
C LEU A 31 12.59 -14.55 -13.85
N ASP A 32 13.58 -15.43 -13.77
CA ASP A 32 13.92 -16.35 -14.85
C ASP A 32 13.97 -17.80 -14.37
N VAL A 33 13.82 -18.73 -15.33
CA VAL A 33 14.05 -20.16 -15.14
C VAL A 33 15.40 -20.49 -15.77
N LEU A 34 16.31 -21.03 -14.98
CA LEU A 34 17.62 -21.50 -15.42
C LEU A 34 17.61 -23.02 -15.56
N THR A 35 18.41 -23.52 -16.50
CA THR A 35 18.75 -24.94 -16.54
C THR A 35 19.49 -25.35 -15.27
N TYR A 36 19.48 -26.64 -14.93
CA TYR A 36 20.27 -27.15 -13.81
C TYR A 36 21.75 -26.71 -13.87
N ASN A 37 22.37 -26.82 -15.05
CA ASN A 37 23.77 -26.48 -15.25
C ASN A 37 24.04 -24.99 -15.04
N ASP A 38 23.20 -24.12 -15.57
CA ASP A 38 23.33 -22.66 -15.42
C ASP A 38 23.13 -22.23 -13.96
N GLY A 39 22.17 -22.86 -13.26
CA GLY A 39 21.95 -22.63 -11.83
C GLY A 39 23.15 -23.05 -10.98
N ILE A 40 23.79 -24.19 -11.27
CA ILE A 40 25.01 -24.62 -10.59
C ILE A 40 26.17 -23.66 -10.88
N GLN A 41 26.34 -23.20 -12.12
CA GLN A 41 27.36 -22.20 -12.47
C GLN A 41 27.16 -20.89 -11.70
N LEU A 42 25.93 -20.37 -11.66
CA LEU A 42 25.59 -19.14 -10.94
C LEU A 42 25.79 -19.30 -9.42
N SER A 43 25.41 -20.45 -8.85
CA SER A 43 25.68 -20.77 -7.44
C SER A 43 27.18 -20.74 -7.15
N GLY A 44 28.01 -21.25 -8.07
CA GLY A 44 29.47 -21.17 -7.99
C GLY A 44 29.97 -19.73 -7.95
N ILE A 45 29.48 -18.87 -8.86
CA ILE A 45 29.81 -17.44 -8.88
C ILE A 45 29.40 -16.76 -7.57
N ALA A 46 28.22 -17.06 -7.04
CA ALA A 46 27.70 -16.45 -5.80
C ALA A 46 28.54 -16.79 -4.55
N MET A 47 29.21 -17.96 -4.54
CA MET A 47 30.14 -18.35 -3.47
C MET A 47 31.51 -17.65 -3.58
N MET A 48 31.85 -17.13 -4.77
CA MET A 48 33.07 -16.37 -5.01
C MET A 48 32.82 -14.88 -4.78
N LYS A 49 33.84 -14.14 -4.34
CA LYS A 49 33.74 -12.66 -4.30
C LYS A 49 33.65 -12.08 -5.71
N HIS A 50 34.44 -12.63 -6.63
CA HIS A 50 34.53 -12.26 -8.03
C HIS A 50 34.84 -13.51 -8.85
N ALA A 51 34.37 -13.53 -10.10
CA ALA A 51 34.67 -14.58 -11.07
C ALA A 51 35.21 -13.94 -12.35
N ASP A 52 36.12 -14.64 -13.03
CA ASP A 52 36.56 -14.25 -14.37
C ASP A 52 35.52 -14.74 -15.39
N SER A 53 34.93 -13.81 -16.13
CA SER A 53 33.90 -14.11 -17.15
C SER A 53 34.41 -15.03 -18.26
N GLU A 54 35.72 -15.05 -18.53
CA GLU A 54 36.35 -15.92 -19.54
C GLU A 54 36.24 -17.42 -19.21
N ASN A 55 35.90 -17.78 -17.97
CA ASN A 55 35.68 -19.17 -17.55
C ASN A 55 34.28 -19.72 -17.89
N TYR A 56 33.38 -18.89 -18.40
CA TYR A 56 31.98 -19.24 -18.67
C TYR A 56 31.64 -19.02 -20.15
N SER A 57 30.54 -19.61 -20.61
CA SER A 57 30.08 -19.35 -21.98
C SER A 57 29.65 -17.90 -22.16
N GLN A 58 29.94 -17.32 -23.33
CA GLN A 58 29.59 -15.93 -23.61
C GLN A 58 28.07 -15.71 -23.58
N ASP A 59 27.28 -16.69 -24.01
CA ASP A 59 25.82 -16.62 -24.00
C ASP A 59 25.27 -16.56 -22.56
N PHE A 60 25.79 -17.38 -21.65
CA PHE A 60 25.43 -17.36 -20.23
C PHE A 60 25.76 -16.01 -19.58
N ILE A 61 26.97 -15.49 -19.83
CA ILE A 61 27.39 -14.19 -19.28
C ILE A 61 26.55 -13.04 -19.84
N ASN A 62 26.33 -13.02 -21.16
CA ASN A 62 25.56 -11.96 -21.80
C ASN A 62 24.11 -11.93 -21.33
N ASP A 63 23.43 -13.09 -21.30
CA ASP A 63 22.03 -13.17 -20.90
C ASP A 63 21.81 -12.70 -19.46
N LEU A 64 22.65 -13.17 -18.53
CA LEU A 64 22.52 -12.80 -17.13
C LEU A 64 22.98 -11.36 -16.83
N SER A 65 23.94 -10.83 -17.60
CA SER A 65 24.40 -9.44 -17.42
C SER A 65 23.41 -8.43 -18.00
N GLU A 66 22.79 -8.73 -19.15
CA GLU A 66 21.75 -7.88 -19.75
C GLU A 66 20.55 -7.70 -18.81
N LYS A 67 20.27 -8.72 -18.00
CA LYS A 67 19.18 -8.74 -17.01
C LYS A 67 19.61 -8.32 -15.60
N GLU A 68 20.86 -7.87 -15.45
CA GLU A 68 21.48 -7.42 -14.19
C GLU A 68 21.55 -8.48 -13.07
N TYR A 69 21.46 -9.77 -13.42
CA TYR A 69 21.73 -10.85 -12.48
C TYR A 69 23.23 -11.00 -12.21
N LEU A 70 24.07 -10.76 -13.21
CA LEU A 70 25.50 -10.59 -13.07
C LEU A 70 25.85 -9.11 -13.27
N ILE A 71 26.79 -8.63 -12.47
CA ILE A 71 27.25 -7.23 -12.49
C ILE A 71 28.77 -7.19 -12.46
N ASP A 72 29.35 -6.08 -12.91
CA ASP A 72 30.79 -5.85 -12.82
C ASP A 72 31.26 -5.94 -11.36
N SER A 73 32.45 -6.52 -11.14
CA SER A 73 33.03 -6.72 -9.81
C SER A 73 33.08 -5.43 -8.98
N ASP A 74 33.35 -4.32 -9.64
CA ASP A 74 33.61 -3.02 -9.04
C ASP A 74 32.34 -2.18 -8.87
N PHE A 75 31.20 -2.68 -9.36
CA PHE A 75 29.92 -1.98 -9.25
C PHE A 75 29.35 -2.09 -7.83
N ASP A 76 29.22 -0.97 -7.13
CA ASP A 76 28.64 -0.90 -5.79
C ASP A 76 27.15 -0.53 -5.84
N VAL A 77 26.32 -1.56 -5.99
CA VAL A 77 24.85 -1.43 -6.04
C VAL A 77 24.31 -0.76 -4.76
N LEU A 78 24.87 -1.07 -3.59
CA LEU A 78 24.36 -0.54 -2.32
C LEU A 78 24.60 0.96 -2.21
N ASN A 79 25.80 1.42 -2.57
CA ASN A 79 26.12 2.84 -2.61
C ASN A 79 25.27 3.59 -3.64
N LEU A 80 24.99 2.97 -4.79
CA LEU A 80 24.07 3.54 -5.78
C LEU A 80 22.65 3.71 -5.20
N LEU A 81 22.12 2.69 -4.55
CA LEU A 81 20.78 2.74 -3.94
C LEU A 81 20.71 3.75 -2.78
N GLU A 82 21.74 3.81 -1.95
CA GLU A 82 21.86 4.79 -0.87
C GLU A 82 21.82 6.23 -1.41
N LYS A 83 22.66 6.51 -2.42
CA LYS A 83 22.70 7.83 -3.09
C LYS A 83 21.38 8.15 -3.76
N ASN A 84 20.81 7.20 -4.51
CA ASN A 84 19.51 7.39 -5.15
C ASN A 84 18.45 7.74 -4.12
N VAL A 85 18.36 7.04 -2.99
CA VAL A 85 17.42 7.40 -1.92
C VAL A 85 17.71 8.80 -1.36
N ASN A 86 18.96 9.11 -1.04
CA ASN A 86 19.33 10.43 -0.51
C ASN A 86 19.02 11.57 -1.50
N ASP A 87 19.14 11.35 -2.80
CA ASP A 87 19.00 12.37 -3.84
C ASP A 87 17.56 12.47 -4.36
N THR A 88 16.80 11.36 -4.34
CA THR A 88 15.52 11.24 -5.06
C THR A 88 14.33 10.91 -4.18
N GLN A 89 14.53 10.38 -2.96
CA GLN A 89 13.43 9.98 -2.08
C GLN A 89 12.68 11.22 -1.58
N PHE A 90 11.75 11.65 -2.43
CA PHE A 90 10.84 12.78 -2.28
C PHE A 90 11.48 14.17 -2.21
N LYS A 91 12.81 14.29 -2.26
CA LYS A 91 13.50 15.56 -2.55
C LYS A 91 13.17 16.13 -3.94
N ASN A 92 12.87 15.27 -4.91
CA ASN A 92 12.46 15.68 -6.25
C ASN A 92 10.99 15.34 -6.58
N ALA A 93 10.21 14.84 -5.60
CA ALA A 93 8.81 14.53 -5.84
C ALA A 93 8.03 15.82 -6.14
N GLY A 94 7.38 15.85 -7.30
CA GLY A 94 6.46 16.92 -7.72
C GLY A 94 5.00 16.65 -7.35
N VAL A 95 4.75 15.71 -6.44
CA VAL A 95 3.41 15.31 -6.00
C VAL A 95 3.20 15.71 -4.53
N ILE A 96 2.19 16.53 -4.28
CA ILE A 96 1.66 16.81 -2.94
C ILE A 96 0.62 15.73 -2.63
N ASN A 97 0.93 14.81 -1.71
CA ASN A 97 -0.08 13.94 -1.12
C ASN A 97 -0.61 14.62 0.14
N LEU A 98 -1.82 15.16 0.05
CA LEU A 98 -2.48 15.89 1.11
C LEU A 98 -3.61 15.05 1.69
N THR A 99 -3.52 14.69 2.95
CA THR A 99 -4.66 14.10 3.67
C THR A 99 -5.32 15.17 4.52
N ILE A 100 -6.65 15.27 4.47
CA ILE A 100 -7.42 16.23 5.28
C ILE A 100 -8.39 15.46 6.16
N GLY A 101 -8.20 15.55 7.46
CA GLY A 101 -9.15 15.13 8.49
C GLY A 101 -10.32 16.11 8.53
N THR A 102 -11.45 15.76 7.93
CA THR A 102 -12.63 16.65 7.95
C THR A 102 -13.32 16.66 9.32
N THR A 103 -13.12 15.60 10.09
CA THR A 103 -13.56 15.43 11.49
C THR A 103 -12.80 14.27 12.11
N ILE A 104 -12.56 14.30 13.43
CA ILE A 104 -12.13 13.11 14.21
C ILE A 104 -13.36 12.38 14.79
N THR A 105 -14.57 12.91 14.57
CA THR A 105 -15.82 12.25 14.98
C THR A 105 -16.13 11.09 14.05
N CYS A 106 -16.53 9.95 14.62
CA CYS A 106 -17.05 8.79 13.89
C CYS A 106 -18.41 8.33 14.45
N ASN A 107 -19.28 7.80 13.59
CA ASN A 107 -20.56 7.17 13.96
C ASN A 107 -20.40 5.69 14.42
N MET A 108 -19.21 5.11 14.27
CA MET A 108 -18.86 3.77 14.75
C MET A 108 -17.94 3.84 15.97
N GLY A 109 -17.94 2.78 16.78
CA GLY A 109 -17.08 2.58 17.94
C GLY A 109 -16.18 1.35 17.77
N CYS A 110 -15.35 1.34 16.73
CA CYS A 110 -14.51 0.19 16.40
C CYS A 110 -13.49 -0.12 17.51
N SER A 111 -13.43 -1.36 17.99
CA SER A 111 -12.62 -1.73 19.19
C SER A 111 -11.11 -1.52 19.04
N TYR A 112 -10.60 -1.49 17.80
CA TYR A 112 -9.18 -1.36 17.48
C TYR A 112 -8.78 0.05 17.02
N CYS A 113 -9.68 1.03 17.09
CA CYS A 113 -9.44 2.37 16.54
C CYS A 113 -8.86 3.32 17.59
N PHE A 114 -7.91 4.17 17.21
CA PHE A 114 -7.27 5.16 18.09
C PHE A 114 -8.14 6.41 18.35
N GLU A 115 -9.25 6.59 17.64
CA GLU A 115 -10.03 7.84 17.64
C GLU A 115 -10.81 8.11 18.93
N PHE A 116 -10.71 7.25 19.94
CA PHE A 116 -11.29 7.51 21.26
C PHE A 116 -10.42 8.41 22.15
N ILE A 117 -9.21 8.76 21.71
CA ILE A 117 -8.15 9.29 22.60
C ILE A 117 -8.21 10.82 22.83
N LYS A 118 -8.96 11.61 22.06
CA LYS A 118 -9.00 13.10 22.22
C LYS A 118 -10.38 13.72 21.97
N PRO A 119 -10.61 14.99 22.38
CA PRO A 119 -11.87 15.68 22.07
C PRO A 119 -12.17 15.66 20.57
N ASN A 120 -13.40 15.32 20.23
CA ASN A 120 -13.87 15.25 18.85
C ASN A 120 -13.95 16.65 18.25
N HIS A 121 -13.11 16.93 17.25
CA HIS A 121 -13.15 18.17 16.48
C HIS A 121 -13.67 17.92 15.06
N THR A 122 -14.39 18.90 14.52
CA THR A 122 -14.93 18.87 13.16
C THR A 122 -14.57 20.17 12.47
N LEU A 123 -14.08 20.09 11.23
CA LEU A 123 -13.60 21.25 10.48
C LEU A 123 -14.79 22.14 10.07
N LYS A 124 -15.04 23.18 10.87
CA LYS A 124 -16.12 24.15 10.65
C LYS A 124 -15.63 25.56 10.40
N ASP A 125 -14.44 25.90 10.87
CA ASP A 125 -13.92 27.27 10.80
C ASP A 125 -13.41 27.58 9.39
N ASP A 126 -14.01 28.59 8.75
CA ASP A 126 -13.60 29.08 7.44
C ASP A 126 -12.15 29.60 7.43
N LYS A 127 -11.64 30.09 8.56
CA LYS A 127 -10.24 30.51 8.69
C LYS A 127 -9.30 29.32 8.55
N VAL A 128 -9.63 28.17 9.13
CA VAL A 128 -8.83 26.95 9.00
C VAL A 128 -8.87 26.45 7.55
N LYS A 129 -10.06 26.41 6.92
CA LYS A 129 -10.19 26.03 5.50
C LYS A 129 -9.34 26.93 4.60
N LYS A 130 -9.42 28.25 4.79
CA LYS A 130 -8.56 29.21 4.07
C LYS A 130 -7.08 28.97 4.36
N GLY A 131 -6.72 28.75 5.62
CA GLY A 131 -5.35 28.46 6.04
C GLY A 131 -4.79 27.23 5.33
N ILE A 132 -5.57 26.15 5.18
CA ILE A 132 -5.18 24.97 4.42
C ILE A 132 -4.81 25.36 2.99
N VAL A 133 -5.69 26.06 2.28
CA VAL A 133 -5.49 26.47 0.88
C VAL A 133 -4.25 27.37 0.75
N ASP A 134 -4.11 28.36 1.64
CA ASP A 134 -2.96 29.26 1.68
C ASP A 134 -1.66 28.48 1.94
N TYR A 135 -1.68 27.49 2.83
CA TYR A 135 -0.52 26.67 3.16
C TYR A 135 -0.08 25.82 1.96
N ILE A 136 -1.03 25.22 1.23
CA ILE A 136 -0.73 24.49 -0.01
C ILE A 136 -0.20 25.44 -1.09
N SER A 137 -0.75 26.66 -1.20
CA SER A 137 -0.21 27.67 -2.12
C SER A 137 1.24 28.00 -1.80
N GLN A 138 1.58 28.18 -0.52
CA GLN A 138 2.96 28.42 -0.09
C GLN A 138 3.88 27.25 -0.39
N ILE A 139 3.42 26.00 -0.27
CA ILE A 139 4.21 24.83 -0.66
C ILE A 139 4.53 24.89 -2.16
N VAL A 140 3.53 25.16 -2.99
CA VAL A 140 3.70 25.22 -4.45
C VAL A 140 4.68 26.32 -4.85
N THR A 141 4.62 27.49 -4.20
CA THR A 141 5.47 28.64 -4.57
C THR A 141 6.85 28.62 -3.90
N ASN A 142 6.95 28.16 -2.65
CA ASN A 142 8.13 28.39 -1.81
C ASN A 142 8.93 27.11 -1.52
N SER A 143 8.45 25.93 -1.92
CA SER A 143 9.20 24.67 -1.67
C SER A 143 10.47 24.50 -2.52
N GLY A 144 10.65 25.33 -3.55
CA GLY A 144 11.74 25.17 -4.52
C GLY A 144 11.60 23.94 -5.42
N LYS A 145 10.44 23.26 -5.39
CA LYS A 145 10.17 22.04 -6.18
C LYS A 145 9.24 22.35 -7.35
N LYS A 146 9.43 21.62 -8.45
CA LYS A 146 8.48 21.60 -9.57
C LYS A 146 7.29 20.70 -9.24
N VAL A 147 6.31 21.24 -8.54
CA VAL A 147 5.05 20.53 -8.25
C VAL A 147 4.22 20.44 -9.53
N HIS A 148 3.71 19.25 -9.83
CA HIS A 148 2.85 18.97 -10.98
C HIS A 148 1.53 18.29 -10.59
N THR A 149 1.38 17.81 -9.35
CA THR A 149 0.17 17.10 -8.91
C THR A 149 -0.18 17.41 -7.46
N LEU A 150 -1.46 17.66 -7.22
CA LEU A 150 -2.09 17.73 -5.90
C LEU A 150 -3.06 16.55 -5.78
N SER A 151 -2.70 15.57 -4.94
CA SER A 151 -3.51 14.40 -4.62
C SER A 151 -4.12 14.57 -3.23
N VAL A 152 -5.44 14.59 -3.13
CA VAL A 152 -6.17 14.83 -1.87
C VAL A 152 -6.84 13.55 -1.39
N THR A 153 -6.58 13.17 -0.14
CA THR A 153 -7.30 12.11 0.57
C THR A 153 -8.20 12.72 1.64
N TRP A 154 -9.51 12.52 1.50
CA TRP A 154 -10.47 12.87 2.54
C TRP A 154 -10.49 11.79 3.62
N TYR A 155 -10.18 12.19 4.85
CA TYR A 155 -9.92 11.29 5.98
C TYR A 155 -10.55 11.84 7.27
N GLY A 156 -10.24 11.19 8.38
CA GLY A 156 -10.78 11.44 9.71
C GLY A 156 -11.56 10.23 10.20
N GLY A 157 -12.41 10.43 11.21
CA GLY A 157 -13.18 9.33 11.79
C GLY A 157 -14.29 8.84 10.89
N GLU A 158 -15.14 9.74 10.42
CA GLU A 158 -15.98 9.48 9.26
C GLU A 158 -16.12 10.78 8.44
N PRO A 159 -15.40 10.91 7.31
CA PRO A 159 -15.37 12.17 6.59
C PRO A 159 -16.74 12.58 6.03
N LEU A 160 -17.63 11.63 5.76
CA LEU A 160 -18.97 11.92 5.26
C LEU A 160 -19.94 12.43 6.35
N ILE A 161 -19.51 12.56 7.60
CA ILE A 161 -20.21 13.39 8.60
C ILE A 161 -20.08 14.87 8.24
N ASN A 162 -18.94 15.27 7.67
CA ASN A 162 -18.64 16.66 7.32
C ASN A 162 -18.47 16.85 5.81
N VAL A 163 -19.47 16.41 5.05
CA VAL A 163 -19.54 16.58 3.58
C VAL A 163 -19.32 18.04 3.16
N LYS A 164 -19.76 19.00 3.98
CA LYS A 164 -19.64 20.42 3.63
C LYS A 164 -18.18 20.86 3.51
N ALA A 165 -17.29 20.38 4.40
CA ALA A 165 -15.87 20.69 4.31
C ALA A 165 -15.21 20.08 3.06
N ILE A 166 -15.62 18.87 2.67
CA ILE A 166 -15.17 18.24 1.41
C ILE A 166 -15.56 19.11 0.22
N GLU A 167 -16.84 19.51 0.15
CA GLU A 167 -17.36 20.34 -0.93
C GLU A 167 -16.61 21.68 -1.03
N ASP A 168 -16.53 22.43 0.07
CA ASP A 168 -15.88 23.75 0.11
C ASP A 168 -14.41 23.67 -0.29
N LEU A 169 -13.64 22.80 0.37
CA LEU A 169 -12.20 22.68 0.10
C LEU A 169 -11.92 22.10 -1.29
N SER A 170 -12.78 21.22 -1.81
CA SER A 170 -12.61 20.71 -3.17
C SER A 170 -12.69 21.82 -4.22
N VAL A 171 -13.57 22.81 -4.04
CA VAL A 171 -13.65 23.98 -4.93
C VAL A 171 -12.35 24.78 -4.84
N ASP A 172 -11.92 25.15 -3.64
CA ASP A 172 -10.74 26.00 -3.46
C ASP A 172 -9.44 25.31 -3.90
N LEU A 173 -9.25 24.03 -3.58
CA LEU A 173 -8.06 23.26 -3.97
C LEU A 173 -8.02 23.00 -5.48
N ARG A 174 -9.17 22.85 -6.15
CA ARG A 174 -9.22 22.74 -7.61
C ARG A 174 -8.93 24.07 -8.29
N ASN A 175 -9.44 25.17 -7.75
CA ASN A 175 -9.09 26.51 -8.24
C ASN A 175 -7.59 26.75 -8.10
N LEU A 176 -7.00 26.42 -6.94
CA LEU A 176 -5.56 26.49 -6.72
C LEU A 176 -4.80 25.61 -7.73
N ALA A 177 -5.23 24.36 -7.93
CA ALA A 177 -4.62 23.47 -8.91
C ALA A 177 -4.68 24.05 -10.32
N GLN A 178 -5.79 24.67 -10.73
CA GLN A 178 -5.91 25.36 -12.01
C GLN A 178 -4.96 26.56 -12.11
N THR A 179 -4.90 27.42 -11.08
CA THR A 179 -4.02 28.59 -11.01
C THR A 179 -2.55 28.21 -11.20
N PHE A 180 -2.12 27.09 -10.61
CA PHE A 180 -0.73 26.61 -10.68
C PHE A 180 -0.50 25.52 -11.74
N ASN A 181 -1.48 25.22 -12.60
CA ASN A 181 -1.42 24.17 -13.62
C ASN A 181 -1.01 22.79 -13.06
N LEU A 182 -1.59 22.40 -11.93
CA LEU A 182 -1.41 21.12 -11.28
C LEU A 182 -2.50 20.15 -11.71
N LYS A 183 -2.13 18.88 -11.88
CA LYS A 183 -3.12 17.80 -11.92
C LYS A 183 -3.78 17.67 -10.54
N TYR A 184 -5.10 17.65 -10.49
CA TYR A 184 -5.87 17.38 -9.28
C TYR A 184 -6.44 15.97 -9.32
N ASP A 185 -6.22 15.19 -8.26
CA ASP A 185 -6.83 13.89 -8.04
C ASP A 185 -7.32 13.81 -6.58
N ALA A 186 -8.43 13.11 -6.32
CA ALA A 186 -8.91 12.91 -4.97
C ALA A 186 -9.44 11.49 -4.72
N ASN A 187 -9.35 11.06 -3.46
CA ASN A 187 -9.92 9.83 -2.92
C ASN A 187 -10.51 10.08 -1.53
N VAL A 188 -11.35 9.17 -1.05
CA VAL A 188 -11.94 9.20 0.31
C VAL A 188 -11.77 7.87 0.99
N ILE A 189 -11.50 7.90 2.31
CA ILE A 189 -11.53 6.72 3.17
C ILE A 189 -12.74 6.86 4.09
N THR A 190 -13.70 5.94 3.99
CA THR A 190 -14.99 6.02 4.70
C THR A 190 -15.37 4.66 5.27
N ASN A 191 -16.17 4.64 6.33
CA ASN A 191 -16.82 3.44 6.83
C ASN A 191 -18.03 3.01 5.97
N GLY A 192 -18.45 3.83 5.00
CA GLY A 192 -19.48 3.49 4.01
C GLY A 192 -20.93 3.73 4.45
N ILE A 193 -21.21 3.99 5.72
CA ILE A 193 -22.60 4.17 6.22
C ILE A 193 -23.29 5.38 5.58
N TYR A 194 -22.53 6.47 5.39
CA TYR A 194 -23.04 7.69 4.78
C TYR A 194 -22.74 7.78 3.27
N LEU A 195 -22.19 6.74 2.64
CA LEU A 195 -21.92 6.71 1.20
C LEU A 195 -23.18 6.41 0.37
N ASN A 196 -24.29 7.12 0.63
CA ASN A 196 -25.48 7.04 -0.21
C ASN A 196 -25.27 7.73 -1.57
N LYS A 197 -26.17 7.52 -2.53
CA LYS A 197 -26.06 8.11 -3.88
C LYS A 197 -25.85 9.64 -3.88
N LYS A 198 -26.56 10.39 -3.02
CA LYS A 198 -26.38 11.85 -2.91
C LYS A 198 -24.94 12.24 -2.54
N ASN A 199 -24.36 11.56 -1.55
CA ASN A 199 -23.00 11.83 -1.12
C ASN A 199 -21.97 11.33 -2.14
N ALA A 200 -22.22 10.20 -2.80
CA ALA A 200 -21.39 9.73 -3.91
C ALA A 200 -21.36 10.74 -5.07
N ASP A 201 -22.50 11.30 -5.47
CA ASP A 201 -22.57 12.32 -6.52
C ASP A 201 -21.82 13.59 -6.13
N MET A 202 -21.85 13.98 -4.85
CA MET A 202 -21.05 15.09 -4.33
C MET A 202 -19.55 14.79 -4.43
N LEU A 203 -19.11 13.61 -3.99
CA LEU A 203 -17.72 13.18 -4.07
C LEU A 203 -17.20 13.22 -5.53
N ILE A 204 -17.98 12.67 -6.46
CA ILE A 204 -17.65 12.66 -7.90
C ILE A 204 -17.51 14.10 -8.42
N ARG A 205 -18.45 15.00 -8.10
CA ARG A 205 -18.35 16.43 -8.47
C ARG A 205 -17.14 17.12 -7.85
N SER A 206 -16.74 16.72 -6.65
CA SER A 206 -15.51 17.17 -5.96
C SER A 206 -14.23 16.57 -6.56
N GLY A 207 -14.31 15.71 -7.58
CA GLY A 207 -13.16 15.10 -8.25
C GLY A 207 -12.61 13.84 -7.56
N VAL A 208 -13.38 13.26 -6.63
CA VAL A 208 -13.05 12.00 -5.98
C VAL A 208 -13.29 10.85 -6.95
N LYS A 209 -12.25 10.03 -7.18
CA LYS A 209 -12.28 8.90 -8.12
C LYS A 209 -12.41 7.55 -7.44
N THR A 210 -11.93 7.45 -6.20
CA THR A 210 -11.89 6.20 -5.44
C THR A 210 -12.42 6.42 -4.03
N ALA A 211 -13.29 5.52 -3.58
CA ALA A 211 -13.67 5.38 -2.18
C ALA A 211 -13.09 4.07 -1.64
N GLN A 212 -12.23 4.19 -0.62
CA GLN A 212 -11.84 3.06 0.21
C GLN A 212 -12.90 2.90 1.30
N ILE A 213 -13.55 1.74 1.32
CA ILE A 213 -14.67 1.44 2.22
C ILE A 213 -14.24 0.30 3.12
N THR A 214 -14.29 0.52 4.43
CA THR A 214 -13.89 -0.50 5.40
C THR A 214 -15.05 -1.43 5.72
N ILE A 215 -14.89 -2.73 5.43
CA ILE A 215 -15.84 -3.79 5.77
C ILE A 215 -15.07 -4.95 6.40
N ASP A 216 -15.20 -5.16 7.71
CA ASP A 216 -14.46 -6.21 8.43
C ASP A 216 -15.25 -7.52 8.53
N GLY A 217 -15.30 -8.25 7.43
CA GLY A 217 -15.94 -9.57 7.39
C GLY A 217 -17.46 -9.51 7.21
N ALA A 218 -18.12 -10.66 7.39
CA ALA A 218 -19.57 -10.78 7.29
C ALA A 218 -20.28 -10.05 8.44
N ARG A 219 -21.60 -9.92 8.32
CA ARG A 219 -22.44 -9.10 9.20
C ARG A 219 -22.14 -9.23 10.70
N ASP A 220 -22.12 -10.44 11.23
CA ASP A 220 -21.98 -10.70 12.67
C ASP A 220 -20.61 -10.30 13.22
N VAL A 221 -19.55 -10.52 12.43
CA VAL A 221 -18.19 -10.08 12.75
C VAL A 221 -18.06 -8.56 12.58
N HIS A 222 -18.52 -8.02 11.46
CA HIS A 222 -18.47 -6.59 11.16
C HIS A 222 -19.22 -5.78 12.21
N ASP A 223 -20.48 -6.13 12.50
CA ASP A 223 -21.33 -5.38 13.43
C ASP A 223 -20.78 -5.42 14.87
N ARG A 224 -20.11 -6.51 15.25
CA ARG A 224 -19.46 -6.65 16.56
C ARG A 224 -18.16 -5.85 16.64
N LYS A 225 -17.30 -5.91 15.62
CA LYS A 225 -16.01 -5.20 15.60
C LYS A 225 -16.14 -3.71 15.35
N ARG A 226 -17.16 -3.31 14.59
CA ARG A 226 -17.45 -1.93 14.17
C ARG A 226 -18.87 -1.52 14.58
N PRO A 227 -19.22 -1.56 15.88
CA PRO A 227 -20.58 -1.27 16.32
C PRO A 227 -20.93 0.19 16.07
N LEU A 228 -22.18 0.45 15.70
CA LEU A 228 -22.68 1.82 15.65
C LEU A 228 -22.77 2.38 17.08
N LYS A 229 -22.35 3.63 17.26
CA LYS A 229 -22.52 4.33 18.55
C LYS A 229 -23.99 4.55 18.91
N GLN A 230 -24.86 4.57 17.90
CA GLN A 230 -26.31 4.63 18.05
C GLN A 230 -26.92 3.22 18.05
N THR A 231 -27.87 2.97 18.94
CA THR A 231 -28.43 1.63 19.19
C THR A 231 -29.50 1.17 18.18
N LYS A 232 -30.00 2.05 17.31
CA LYS A 232 -31.12 1.79 16.37
C LYS A 232 -30.77 1.93 14.89
N GLY A 233 -29.47 1.89 14.54
CA GLY A 233 -29.02 2.04 13.15
C GLY A 233 -28.79 0.72 12.44
N GLU A 234 -28.94 0.71 11.12
CA GLU A 234 -28.43 -0.38 10.28
C GLU A 234 -26.96 -0.15 9.95
N ASN A 235 -26.15 -1.21 10.08
CA ASN A 235 -24.70 -1.18 9.94
C ASN A 235 -24.25 -1.87 8.64
N TYR A 236 -23.78 -3.11 8.72
CA TYR A 236 -23.23 -3.87 7.58
C TYR A 236 -24.11 -3.83 6.31
N PHE A 237 -25.40 -4.20 6.40
CA PHE A 237 -26.28 -4.21 5.23
C PHE A 237 -26.57 -2.82 4.66
N LYS A 238 -26.49 -1.76 5.46
CA LYS A 238 -26.62 -0.39 4.97
C LYS A 238 -25.45 -0.04 4.05
N ILE A 239 -24.24 -0.47 4.40
CA ILE A 239 -23.03 -0.29 3.60
C ILE A 239 -23.18 -1.03 2.27
N LEU A 240 -23.62 -2.30 2.28
CA LEU A 240 -23.81 -3.07 1.03
C LEU A 240 -24.84 -2.41 0.10
N ARG A 241 -25.99 -1.96 0.62
CA ARG A 241 -26.99 -1.26 -0.19
C ARG A 241 -26.44 0.04 -0.79
N ASN A 242 -25.71 0.82 -0.01
CA ASN A 242 -25.07 2.04 -0.47
C ASN A 242 -24.11 1.77 -1.64
N ILE A 243 -23.25 0.74 -1.53
CA ILE A 243 -22.32 0.34 -2.60
C ILE A 243 -23.08 -0.15 -3.84
N ALA A 244 -24.12 -0.97 -3.65
CA ALA A 244 -24.93 -1.51 -4.73
C ALA A 244 -25.63 -0.43 -5.57
N GLU A 245 -25.98 0.72 -4.97
CA GLU A 245 -26.63 1.85 -5.66
C GLU A 245 -25.67 2.65 -6.56
N ILE A 246 -24.36 2.54 -6.39
CA ILE A 246 -23.36 3.37 -7.09
C ILE A 246 -22.73 2.59 -8.27
N ASP A 247 -22.45 3.26 -9.38
CA ASP A 247 -21.71 2.69 -10.52
C ASP A 247 -20.19 2.83 -10.30
N SER A 248 -19.46 1.72 -10.25
CA SER A 248 -18.01 1.75 -10.04
C SER A 248 -17.21 2.45 -11.15
N LYS A 249 -17.83 2.69 -12.32
CA LYS A 249 -17.21 3.47 -13.40
C LYS A 249 -17.11 4.96 -13.07
N GLU A 250 -18.01 5.47 -12.22
CA GLU A 250 -17.99 6.87 -11.77
C GLU A 250 -17.18 7.04 -10.48
N LEU A 251 -17.29 6.07 -9.57
CA LEU A 251 -16.55 6.04 -8.30
C LEU A 251 -16.05 4.62 -8.02
N SER A 252 -14.75 4.40 -8.17
CA SER A 252 -14.13 3.09 -7.93
C SER A 252 -14.13 2.73 -6.44
N PHE A 253 -14.22 1.43 -6.14
CA PHE A 253 -14.24 0.93 -4.76
C PHE A 253 -13.03 0.07 -4.43
N THR A 254 -12.40 0.39 -3.30
CA THR A 254 -11.48 -0.49 -2.59
C THR A 254 -12.13 -0.94 -1.30
N ILE A 255 -12.37 -2.24 -1.13
CA ILE A 255 -12.90 -2.80 0.12
C ILE A 255 -11.72 -3.12 1.04
N ARG A 256 -11.54 -2.31 2.07
CA ARG A 256 -10.52 -2.50 3.10
C ARG A 256 -11.04 -3.48 4.14
N LEU A 257 -10.29 -4.55 4.37
CA LEU A 257 -10.58 -5.57 5.38
C LEU A 257 -9.48 -5.56 6.43
N ASN A 258 -9.79 -5.26 7.70
CA ASN A 258 -8.81 -5.38 8.76
C ASN A 258 -8.84 -6.80 9.32
N ILE A 259 -7.86 -7.59 8.92
CA ILE A 259 -7.83 -9.04 9.09
C ILE A 259 -7.30 -9.43 10.46
N ASP A 260 -8.15 -10.14 11.18
CA ASP A 260 -7.80 -11.06 12.25
C ASP A 260 -8.45 -12.43 11.96
N LYS A 261 -8.36 -13.37 12.89
CA LYS A 261 -8.88 -14.74 12.70
C LYS A 261 -10.38 -14.76 12.41
N GLU A 262 -11.17 -13.97 13.14
CA GLU A 262 -12.63 -13.94 12.97
C GLU A 262 -13.04 -13.32 11.63
N VAL A 263 -12.38 -12.22 11.23
CA VAL A 263 -12.65 -11.59 9.93
C VAL A 263 -12.32 -12.57 8.81
N ALA A 264 -11.16 -13.21 8.87
CA ALA A 264 -10.72 -14.18 7.85
C ALA A 264 -11.72 -15.34 7.66
N GLU A 265 -12.21 -15.92 8.75
CA GLU A 265 -13.20 -17.02 8.73
C GLU A 265 -14.53 -16.60 8.09
N SER A 266 -14.91 -15.33 8.22
CA SER A 266 -16.19 -14.80 7.71
C SER A 266 -16.17 -14.35 6.25
N ILE A 267 -15.01 -14.35 5.59
CA ILE A 267 -14.86 -13.84 4.21
C ILE A 267 -15.73 -14.58 3.19
N PRO A 268 -15.85 -15.91 3.19
CA PRO A 268 -16.71 -16.60 2.23
C PRO A 268 -18.15 -16.05 2.26
N THR A 269 -18.71 -15.88 3.46
CA THR A 269 -20.05 -15.30 3.66
C THR A 269 -20.12 -13.84 3.18
N LEU A 270 -19.08 -13.04 3.43
CA LEU A 270 -18.99 -11.67 2.91
C LEU A 270 -19.04 -11.63 1.37
N LEU A 271 -18.32 -12.56 0.70
CA LEU A 271 -18.33 -12.65 -0.76
C LEU A 271 -19.71 -13.06 -1.28
N ASP A 272 -20.35 -14.03 -0.63
CA ASP A 272 -21.72 -14.46 -0.96
C ASP A 272 -22.70 -13.28 -0.81
N ASP A 273 -22.60 -12.47 0.25
CA ASP A 273 -23.40 -11.25 0.42
C ASP A 273 -23.15 -10.23 -0.71
N PHE A 274 -21.89 -10.04 -1.12
CA PHE A 274 -21.54 -9.16 -2.24
C PHE A 274 -22.19 -9.61 -3.55
N TYR A 275 -22.27 -10.93 -3.77
CA TYR A 275 -22.98 -11.51 -4.89
C TYR A 275 -24.48 -11.29 -4.78
N GLU A 276 -25.11 -11.61 -3.64
CA GLU A 276 -26.55 -11.47 -3.44
C GLU A 276 -27.05 -10.02 -3.60
N TYR A 277 -26.25 -9.05 -3.17
CA TYR A 277 -26.54 -7.61 -3.35
C TYR A 277 -26.20 -7.09 -4.75
N GLY A 278 -25.73 -7.94 -5.67
CA GLY A 278 -25.38 -7.58 -7.05
C GLY A 278 -24.15 -6.69 -7.17
N ILE A 279 -23.32 -6.61 -6.12
CA ILE A 279 -22.18 -5.70 -6.03
C ILE A 279 -21.01 -6.24 -6.87
N TRP A 280 -20.62 -7.50 -6.62
CA TRP A 280 -19.47 -8.14 -7.26
C TRP A 280 -19.72 -9.63 -7.49
N PRO A 281 -19.36 -10.17 -8.67
CA PRO A 281 -18.75 -9.49 -9.81
C PRO A 281 -19.75 -8.87 -10.80
N GLN A 282 -21.06 -8.91 -10.55
CA GLN A 282 -22.11 -8.58 -11.52
C GLN A 282 -22.02 -7.13 -12.02
N LYS A 283 -22.25 -6.14 -11.13
CA LYS A 283 -22.25 -4.73 -11.50
C LYS A 283 -20.84 -4.18 -11.60
N ASN A 284 -20.00 -4.46 -10.61
CA ASN A 284 -18.69 -3.86 -10.47
C ASN A 284 -17.61 -4.93 -10.63
N THR A 285 -16.99 -5.03 -11.81
CA THR A 285 -15.99 -6.08 -12.08
C THR A 285 -14.59 -5.74 -11.56
N GLN A 286 -14.39 -4.50 -11.10
CA GLN A 286 -13.08 -3.94 -10.73
C GLN A 286 -13.00 -3.58 -9.25
N ILE A 287 -13.86 -4.15 -8.39
CA ILE A 287 -13.71 -3.96 -6.95
C ILE A 287 -12.37 -4.56 -6.51
N HIS A 288 -11.56 -3.74 -5.85
CA HIS A 288 -10.32 -4.18 -5.25
C HIS A 288 -10.56 -4.54 -3.80
N PHE A 289 -10.27 -5.78 -3.41
CA PHE A 289 -10.25 -6.17 -2.00
C PHE A 289 -8.83 -6.00 -1.47
N ASP A 290 -8.70 -5.22 -0.40
CA ASP A 290 -7.43 -4.84 0.23
C ASP A 290 -7.40 -5.39 1.67
N PRO A 291 -6.97 -6.66 1.85
CA PRO A 291 -6.75 -7.21 3.18
C PRO A 291 -5.56 -6.51 3.83
N ALA A 292 -5.75 -6.15 5.09
CA ALA A 292 -4.76 -5.47 5.90
C ALA A 292 -4.62 -6.17 7.24
N TRP A 293 -3.39 -6.48 7.64
CA TRP A 293 -3.14 -7.10 8.93
C TRP A 293 -3.57 -6.16 10.06
N LEU A 294 -4.53 -6.61 10.88
CA LEU A 294 -5.07 -5.80 11.96
C LEU A 294 -4.06 -5.72 13.11
N ARG A 295 -3.33 -4.61 13.14
CA ARG A 295 -2.36 -4.30 14.19
C ARG A 295 -3.06 -3.85 15.47
N SER A 296 -2.34 -3.98 16.57
CA SER A 296 -2.72 -3.40 17.85
C SER A 296 -2.04 -2.06 17.99
N TYR A 297 -2.79 -1.01 18.33
CA TYR A 297 -2.22 0.26 18.73
C TYR A 297 -1.58 0.11 20.11
N GLU A 298 -0.45 0.77 20.33
CA GLU A 298 0.25 0.75 21.63
C GLU A 298 -0.64 1.32 22.74
N GLU A 299 -1.55 2.23 22.38
CA GLU A 299 -2.48 2.92 23.27
C GLU A 299 -3.75 2.11 23.58
N ILE A 300 -3.93 0.94 22.96
CA ILE A 300 -5.12 0.09 23.14
C ILE A 300 -4.73 -1.17 23.92
N ASP A 301 -5.16 -1.24 25.17
CA ASP A 301 -5.08 -2.45 25.99
C ASP A 301 -6.05 -3.50 25.43
N LEU A 302 -5.49 -4.55 24.82
CA LEU A 302 -6.29 -5.70 24.37
C LEU A 302 -6.54 -6.66 25.53
N SER A 303 -7.77 -7.16 25.64
CA SER A 303 -8.05 -8.33 26.47
C SER A 303 -7.32 -9.56 25.91
N GLU A 304 -7.07 -10.56 26.77
CA GLU A 304 -6.48 -11.84 26.33
C GLU A 304 -7.30 -12.48 25.21
N GLU A 305 -8.63 -12.39 25.29
CA GLU A 305 -9.55 -12.87 24.25
C GLU A 305 -9.34 -12.13 22.91
N GLU A 306 -9.25 -10.80 22.92
CA GLU A 306 -9.00 -10.01 21.71
C GLU A 306 -7.59 -10.20 21.16
N GLY A 307 -6.60 -10.46 22.02
CA GLY A 307 -5.25 -10.83 21.64
C GLY A 307 -5.21 -12.17 20.91
N ASN A 308 -5.92 -13.18 21.40
CA ASN A 308 -5.96 -14.53 20.81
C ASN A 308 -6.60 -14.57 19.42
N LYS A 309 -7.48 -13.61 19.11
CA LYS A 309 -8.08 -13.43 17.78
C LYS A 309 -7.11 -12.84 16.77
N ARG A 310 -6.02 -12.19 17.20
CA ARG A 310 -5.03 -11.61 16.28
C ARG A 310 -4.26 -12.71 15.55
N MET A 311 -3.95 -12.43 14.29
CA MET A 311 -3.03 -13.25 13.52
C MET A 311 -1.59 -12.84 13.84
N SER A 312 -0.71 -13.82 13.95
CA SER A 312 0.72 -13.66 13.76
C SER A 312 1.03 -13.22 12.33
N VAL A 313 2.26 -12.77 12.12
CA VAL A 313 2.76 -12.39 10.79
C VAL A 313 2.69 -13.57 9.81
N ASP A 314 3.00 -14.78 10.26
CA ASP A 314 2.96 -15.98 9.43
C ASP A 314 1.53 -16.39 9.08
N GLU A 315 0.62 -16.40 10.06
CA GLU A 315 -0.81 -16.67 9.82
C GLU A 315 -1.39 -15.69 8.79
N TYR A 316 -1.06 -14.39 8.88
CA TYR A 316 -1.51 -13.39 7.94
C TYR A 316 -0.93 -13.58 6.53
N PHE A 317 0.34 -13.99 6.42
CA PHE A 317 0.96 -14.29 5.13
C PHE A 317 0.24 -15.45 4.42
N GLU A 318 -0.02 -16.55 5.14
CA GLU A 318 -0.75 -17.71 4.60
C GLU A 318 -2.19 -17.33 4.24
N PHE A 319 -2.86 -16.56 5.12
CA PHE A 319 -4.19 -16.02 4.83
C PHE A 319 -4.22 -15.24 3.52
N LYS A 320 -3.25 -14.33 3.27
CA LYS A 320 -3.22 -13.53 2.03
C LYS A 320 -3.17 -14.41 0.79
N GLN A 321 -2.47 -15.53 0.83
CA GLN A 321 -2.41 -16.47 -0.30
C GLN A 321 -3.73 -17.21 -0.49
N ASN A 322 -4.33 -17.72 0.59
CA ASN A 322 -5.61 -18.42 0.55
C ASN A 322 -6.77 -17.49 0.14
N PHE A 323 -6.76 -16.24 0.61
CA PHE A 323 -7.74 -15.22 0.26
C PHE A 323 -7.82 -14.98 -1.25
N ARG A 324 -6.67 -14.95 -1.93
CA ARG A 324 -6.61 -14.78 -3.39
C ARG A 324 -7.18 -15.98 -4.14
N LEU A 325 -6.93 -17.18 -3.63
CA LEU A 325 -7.51 -18.41 -4.17
C LEU A 325 -9.03 -18.41 -4.00
N GLU A 326 -9.53 -18.04 -2.82
CA GLU A 326 -10.97 -17.95 -2.53
C GLU A 326 -11.66 -16.95 -3.46
N LEU A 327 -11.10 -15.73 -3.61
CA LEU A 327 -11.63 -14.73 -4.54
C LEU A 327 -11.75 -15.27 -5.97
N ILE A 328 -10.74 -15.97 -6.46
CA ILE A 328 -10.76 -16.52 -7.82
C ILE A 328 -11.75 -17.67 -7.93
N SER A 329 -11.82 -18.54 -6.93
CA SER A 329 -12.80 -19.63 -6.89
C SER A 329 -14.21 -19.08 -6.99
N ARG A 330 -14.59 -18.16 -6.09
CA ARG A 330 -15.92 -17.53 -6.09
C ARG A 330 -16.22 -16.79 -7.38
N TYR A 331 -15.26 -16.02 -7.88
CA TYR A 331 -15.42 -15.36 -9.18
C TYR A 331 -15.72 -16.37 -10.29
N ASN A 332 -15.00 -17.49 -10.34
CA ASN A 332 -15.15 -18.50 -11.38
C ASN A 332 -16.46 -19.26 -11.28
N ASP A 333 -16.91 -19.58 -10.07
CA ASP A 333 -18.21 -20.21 -9.81
C ASP A 333 -19.35 -19.35 -10.39
N TRP A 334 -19.32 -18.05 -10.12
CA TRP A 334 -20.32 -17.11 -10.64
C TRP A 334 -20.08 -16.69 -12.10
N ALA A 335 -18.86 -16.78 -12.61
CA ALA A 335 -18.56 -16.42 -13.99
C ALA A 335 -19.37 -17.25 -15.00
N SER A 336 -19.62 -18.52 -14.69
CA SER A 336 -20.47 -19.39 -15.51
C SER A 336 -21.90 -18.85 -15.61
N GLU A 337 -22.52 -18.53 -14.47
CA GLU A 337 -23.89 -17.98 -14.38
C GLU A 337 -24.01 -16.62 -15.08
N LEU A 338 -22.94 -15.81 -15.04
CA LEU A 338 -22.89 -14.46 -15.60
C LEU A 338 -22.42 -14.42 -17.06
N ASN A 339 -22.17 -15.58 -17.70
CA ASN A 339 -21.60 -15.70 -19.05
C ASN A 339 -20.29 -14.91 -19.22
N ARG A 340 -19.36 -15.11 -18.29
CA ARG A 340 -18.04 -14.46 -18.24
C ARG A 340 -16.91 -15.46 -18.37
N LYS A 341 -15.75 -14.98 -18.80
CA LYS A 341 -14.52 -15.75 -18.79
C LYS A 341 -14.07 -15.98 -17.35
N THR A 342 -13.54 -17.15 -17.07
CA THR A 342 -12.89 -17.45 -15.79
C THR A 342 -11.63 -16.60 -15.61
N ALA A 343 -11.36 -16.24 -14.36
CA ALA A 343 -10.15 -15.60 -13.92
C ALA A 343 -9.05 -16.65 -13.66
N LYS A 344 -7.81 -16.24 -13.90
CA LYS A 344 -6.61 -16.99 -13.54
C LYS A 344 -5.91 -16.32 -12.37
N LEU A 345 -5.29 -17.11 -11.52
CA LEU A 345 -4.41 -16.65 -10.45
C LEU A 345 -3.23 -15.90 -11.07
N LYS A 346 -3.01 -14.68 -10.59
CA LYS A 346 -1.76 -13.96 -10.88
C LYS A 346 -0.71 -14.33 -9.84
N TRP A 347 0.56 -14.14 -10.13
CA TRP A 347 1.58 -14.21 -9.08
C TRP A 347 1.49 -12.95 -8.22
N ASP A 348 1.58 -13.08 -6.91
CA ASP A 348 1.69 -12.00 -5.93
C ASP A 348 3.16 -11.86 -5.55
N LEU A 349 3.95 -11.40 -6.52
CA LEU A 349 5.36 -11.11 -6.28
C LEU A 349 5.45 -9.85 -5.42
N PRO A 350 6.39 -9.79 -4.47
CA PRO A 350 6.59 -8.60 -3.66
C PRO A 350 7.07 -7.44 -4.53
N MET A 351 6.45 -6.28 -4.35
CA MET A 351 6.83 -5.07 -5.07
C MET A 351 8.00 -4.39 -4.40
N TYR A 352 8.82 -3.68 -5.20
CA TYR A 352 9.83 -2.77 -4.69
C TYR A 352 9.20 -1.77 -3.70
N GLN A 353 9.87 -1.59 -2.56
CA GLN A 353 9.38 -0.82 -1.44
C GLN A 353 10.13 0.51 -1.34
N SER A 354 9.38 1.59 -1.17
CA SER A 354 9.91 2.92 -0.85
C SER A 354 9.51 3.31 0.57
N THR A 355 10.18 4.35 1.10
CA THR A 355 9.70 5.01 2.31
C THR A 355 8.32 5.64 2.08
N CYS A 356 7.46 5.69 3.10
CA CYS A 356 6.20 6.40 3.07
C CYS A 356 6.37 7.87 2.62
N ALA A 357 5.71 8.23 1.51
CA ALA A 357 5.81 9.57 0.92
C ALA A 357 5.34 10.66 1.88
N THR A 358 4.26 10.43 2.63
CA THR A 358 3.74 11.39 3.62
C THR A 358 4.73 11.67 4.73
N TRP A 359 5.52 10.67 5.14
CA TRP A 359 6.57 10.86 6.14
C TRP A 359 7.77 11.59 5.55
N ALA A 360 8.37 11.05 4.49
CA ALA A 360 9.67 11.49 3.98
C ALA A 360 9.60 12.75 3.09
N SER A 361 8.48 13.02 2.41
CA SER A 361 8.36 14.20 1.54
C SER A 361 8.09 15.45 2.38
N PRO A 362 8.84 16.56 2.25
CA PRO A 362 8.53 17.79 2.98
C PRO A 362 7.24 18.47 2.51
N ILE A 363 6.68 18.06 1.36
CA ILE A 363 5.48 18.67 0.76
C ILE A 363 4.22 17.79 0.82
N SER A 364 4.32 16.55 1.33
CA SER A 364 3.16 15.67 1.54
C SER A 364 2.80 15.61 3.01
N LEU A 365 1.54 15.84 3.36
CA LEU A 365 1.13 16.23 4.71
C LEU A 365 -0.21 15.60 5.09
N VAL A 366 -0.49 15.60 6.38
CA VAL A 366 -1.80 15.30 6.96
C VAL A 366 -2.25 16.54 7.72
N ILE A 367 -3.46 17.03 7.53
CA ILE A 367 -3.98 18.19 8.24
C ILE A 367 -5.22 17.80 9.03
N ASP A 368 -5.23 18.11 10.31
CA ASP A 368 -6.35 17.83 11.22
C ASP A 368 -7.47 18.90 11.10
N PRO A 369 -8.62 18.72 11.78
CA PRO A 369 -9.72 19.69 11.74
C PRO A 369 -9.42 21.08 12.31
N ASN A 370 -8.35 21.24 13.09
CA ASN A 370 -7.92 22.50 13.71
C ASN A 370 -6.79 23.19 12.93
N GLY A 371 -6.31 22.57 11.84
CA GLY A 371 -5.24 23.08 10.99
C GLY A 371 -3.84 22.69 11.44
N TYR A 372 -3.68 21.77 12.39
CA TYR A 372 -2.38 21.19 12.71
C TYR A 372 -1.89 20.31 11.56
N VAL A 373 -0.61 20.42 11.22
CA VAL A 373 0.02 19.73 10.11
C VAL A 373 0.88 18.60 10.65
N HIS A 374 0.56 17.37 10.29
CA HIS A 374 1.17 16.11 10.71
C HIS A 374 1.87 15.41 9.54
N LYS A 375 2.71 14.41 9.87
CA LYS A 375 3.49 13.60 8.92
C LYS A 375 3.03 12.13 8.84
N CYS A 376 1.97 11.78 9.55
CA CYS A 376 1.42 10.44 9.60
C CYS A 376 -0.08 10.50 9.94
N TRP A 377 -0.89 9.58 9.40
CA TRP A 377 -2.29 9.45 9.79
C TRP A 377 -2.43 9.03 11.25
N GLU A 378 -1.47 8.22 11.74
CA GLU A 378 -1.46 7.74 13.13
C GLU A 378 -1.26 8.85 14.15
N THR A 379 -0.84 10.06 13.74
CA THR A 379 -0.62 11.16 14.67
C THR A 379 -1.66 12.27 14.55
N ILE A 380 -2.65 12.14 13.66
CA ILE A 380 -3.65 13.20 13.40
C ILE A 380 -4.51 13.51 14.63
N HIS A 381 -4.63 12.56 15.55
CA HIS A 381 -5.37 12.72 16.80
C HIS A 381 -4.51 13.33 17.91
N ASP A 382 -3.21 13.59 17.69
CA ASP A 382 -2.30 14.11 18.70
C ASP A 382 -1.53 15.36 18.23
N ASP A 383 -2.07 16.54 18.55
CA ASP A 383 -1.51 17.86 18.27
C ASP A 383 -0.04 18.01 18.73
N SER A 384 0.39 17.29 19.78
CA SER A 384 1.78 17.33 20.25
C SER A 384 2.78 16.74 19.25
N LYS A 385 2.29 15.96 18.29
CA LYS A 385 3.08 15.37 17.19
C LYS A 385 3.09 16.25 15.94
N ALA A 386 2.34 17.35 15.91
CA ALA A 386 2.29 18.25 14.77
C ALA A 386 3.53 19.17 14.73
N PRO A 387 4.40 19.10 13.70
CA PRO A 387 5.52 20.05 13.57
C PRO A 387 5.12 21.51 13.34
N THR A 388 3.89 21.81 12.92
CA THR A 388 3.44 23.17 12.55
C THR A 388 1.93 23.23 12.45
N ASN A 389 1.37 24.44 12.33
CA ASN A 389 -0.03 24.69 11.98
C ASN A 389 -0.14 25.47 10.64
N VAL A 390 -1.28 25.36 9.95
CA VAL A 390 -1.57 26.07 8.68
C VAL A 390 -1.56 27.60 8.80
N PHE A 391 -1.71 28.14 10.01
CA PHE A 391 -1.58 29.58 10.26
C PHE A 391 -0.12 30.05 10.32
N GLU A 392 0.84 29.14 10.38
CA GLU A 392 2.25 29.46 10.33
C GLU A 392 2.78 29.39 8.88
N PRO A 393 3.82 30.17 8.53
CA PRO A 393 4.44 30.07 7.20
C PRO A 393 5.01 28.68 6.94
N TYR A 394 4.88 28.20 5.70
CA TYR A 394 5.54 26.96 5.28
C TYR A 394 7.06 27.13 5.35
N ASN A 395 7.72 26.23 6.09
CA ASN A 395 9.18 26.15 6.17
C ASN A 395 9.63 24.69 5.98
N PRO A 396 10.34 24.37 4.87
CA PRO A 396 10.81 23.00 4.61
C PRO A 396 11.76 22.48 5.69
N ASP A 397 12.49 23.35 6.39
CA ASP A 397 13.48 22.95 7.38
C ASP A 397 12.86 22.25 8.59
N ARG A 398 11.59 22.58 8.91
CA ARG A 398 10.82 21.89 9.97
C ARG A 398 10.63 20.41 9.68
N PHE A 399 10.74 19.99 8.42
CA PHE A 399 10.52 18.62 7.99
C PHE A 399 11.81 17.82 7.75
N GLN A 400 12.99 18.41 7.97
CA GLN A 400 14.28 17.75 7.72
C GLN A 400 14.43 16.43 8.50
N LYS A 401 14.03 16.39 9.78
CA LYS A 401 14.12 15.16 10.60
C LYS A 401 13.34 13.98 10.01
N TYR A 402 12.22 14.25 9.32
CA TYR A 402 11.42 13.21 8.68
C TYR A 402 12.01 12.79 7.34
N SER A 403 12.55 13.77 6.59
CA SER A 403 13.18 13.56 5.27
C SER A 403 14.56 12.88 5.35
N ALA A 404 15.14 12.78 6.55
CA ALA A 404 16.45 12.19 6.79
C ALA A 404 16.44 10.66 6.88
N PHE A 405 15.27 10.02 6.97
CA PHE A 405 15.19 8.56 7.03
C PHE A 405 15.60 7.95 5.68
N ASN A 406 16.65 7.12 5.68
CA ASN A 406 17.07 6.33 4.53
C ASN A 406 17.06 4.84 4.88
N ARG A 407 16.22 4.08 4.18
CA ARG A 407 16.03 2.64 4.42
C ARG A 407 17.29 1.80 4.21
N TYR A 408 18.25 2.25 3.38
CA TYR A 408 19.49 1.55 3.08
C TYR A 408 20.60 1.79 4.11
N THR A 409 20.48 2.83 4.93
CA THR A 409 21.43 3.16 6.01
C THR A 409 20.82 3.09 7.40
N HIS A 410 19.51 2.83 7.50
CA HIS A 410 18.77 2.78 8.76
C HIS A 410 19.31 1.74 9.75
N SER A 411 19.77 0.59 9.26
CA SER A 411 20.32 -0.48 10.09
C SER A 411 21.36 -1.31 9.34
N ASP A 412 22.48 -1.62 9.99
CA ASP A 412 23.52 -2.50 9.45
C ASP A 412 23.00 -3.92 9.15
N VAL A 413 22.02 -4.39 9.94
CA VAL A 413 21.35 -5.68 9.72
C VAL A 413 20.59 -5.67 8.39
N CYS A 414 19.97 -4.53 8.04
CA CYS A 414 19.21 -4.37 6.81
C CYS A 414 20.13 -4.14 5.60
N ARG A 415 21.21 -3.38 5.77
CA ARG A 415 22.09 -2.92 4.67
C ARG A 415 22.61 -4.05 3.78
N ASN A 416 22.91 -5.21 4.35
CA ASN A 416 23.43 -6.37 3.62
C ASN A 416 22.36 -7.43 3.30
N CYS A 417 21.08 -7.11 3.47
CA CYS A 417 19.98 -8.05 3.26
C CYS A 417 19.54 -8.07 1.79
N SER A 418 19.61 -9.23 1.14
CA SER A 418 19.14 -9.45 -0.24
C SER A 418 17.64 -9.23 -0.44
N TYR A 419 16.86 -9.05 0.63
CA TYR A 419 15.42 -8.77 0.61
C TYR A 419 15.09 -7.29 0.87
N LEU A 420 16.11 -6.45 1.11
CA LEU A 420 15.91 -5.05 1.45
C LEU A 420 15.06 -4.25 0.44
N PRO A 421 15.22 -4.43 -0.90
CA PRO A 421 14.42 -3.70 -1.88
C PRO A 421 12.92 -3.98 -1.77
N ILE A 422 12.53 -5.19 -1.36
CA ILE A 422 11.13 -5.62 -1.22
C ILE A 422 10.62 -5.63 0.22
N CYS A 423 11.44 -5.22 1.20
CA CYS A 423 11.07 -5.26 2.61
C CYS A 423 10.02 -4.21 2.97
N ASP A 424 8.80 -4.66 3.27
CA ASP A 424 7.66 -3.82 3.62
C ASP A 424 7.67 -3.33 5.08
N LYS A 425 8.39 -4.02 5.97
CA LYS A 425 8.47 -3.70 7.40
C LYS A 425 9.16 -2.37 7.70
N ILE A 426 10.01 -1.88 6.81
CA ILE A 426 10.72 -0.60 6.96
C ILE A 426 10.16 0.52 6.06
N SER A 427 9.11 0.24 5.28
CA SER A 427 8.43 1.26 4.45
C SER A 427 7.72 2.30 5.33
N CYS A 428 7.19 1.88 6.48
CA CYS A 428 6.69 2.78 7.51
C CYS A 428 7.85 3.28 8.38
N SER A 429 8.42 4.44 8.06
CA SER A 429 9.50 5.04 8.87
C SER A 429 9.09 5.33 10.31
N TYR A 430 7.82 5.70 10.53
CA TYR A 430 7.30 5.96 11.88
C TYR A 430 7.47 4.73 12.79
N GLU A 431 7.19 3.54 12.26
CA GLU A 431 7.36 2.28 12.99
C GLU A 431 8.82 1.81 13.01
N ALA A 432 9.54 1.93 11.88
CA ALA A 432 10.93 1.49 11.78
C ALA A 432 11.83 2.19 12.80
N ILE A 433 11.66 3.50 12.99
CA ILE A 433 12.48 4.31 13.92
C ILE A 433 12.24 3.94 15.39
N LYS A 434 11.07 3.39 15.76
CA LYS A 434 10.77 2.97 17.12
C LYS A 434 11.52 1.70 17.53
N LYS A 435 11.90 0.85 16.56
CA LYS A 435 12.44 -0.49 16.85
C LYS A 435 13.96 -0.47 16.85
N ALA A 436 14.55 -0.86 17.97
CA ALA A 436 16.01 -1.03 18.08
C ALA A 436 16.52 -2.19 17.19
N VAL A 437 15.71 -3.22 17.01
CA VAL A 437 15.98 -4.36 16.13
C VAL A 437 14.91 -4.39 15.03
N PRO A 438 15.29 -4.30 13.74
CA PRO A 438 14.33 -4.34 12.65
C PRO A 438 13.57 -5.66 12.57
N GLU A 439 12.27 -5.59 12.36
CA GLU A 439 11.47 -6.76 11.99
C GLU A 439 11.68 -7.11 10.51
N CYS A 440 11.86 -8.40 10.22
CA CYS A 440 12.02 -8.87 8.86
C CYS A 440 10.68 -9.04 8.15
N THR A 441 10.67 -8.78 6.84
CA THR A 441 9.54 -9.12 5.98
C THR A 441 9.35 -10.64 5.89
N PRO A 442 8.10 -11.15 5.83
CA PRO A 442 7.84 -12.60 5.68
C PRO A 442 8.47 -13.19 4.42
N TRP A 443 8.62 -12.38 3.38
CA TRP A 443 9.26 -12.78 2.13
C TRP A 443 10.67 -13.34 2.34
N LYS A 444 11.39 -12.87 3.37
CA LYS A 444 12.72 -13.40 3.70
C LYS A 444 12.71 -14.91 4.01
N TYR A 445 11.59 -15.43 4.48
CA TYR A 445 11.45 -16.83 4.91
C TYR A 445 10.55 -17.64 3.98
N LYS A 446 9.68 -16.98 3.21
CA LYS A 446 8.59 -17.62 2.46
C LYS A 446 8.73 -17.49 0.94
N LEU A 447 9.57 -16.57 0.44
CA LEU A 447 9.65 -16.29 -0.99
C LEU A 447 10.05 -17.50 -1.83
N GLU A 448 11.07 -18.24 -1.41
CA GLU A 448 11.58 -19.39 -2.18
C GLU A 448 10.49 -20.46 -2.36
N ASN A 449 9.85 -20.86 -1.26
CA ASN A 449 8.74 -21.82 -1.29
C ASN A 449 7.55 -21.29 -2.10
N TYR A 450 7.25 -19.99 -1.98
CA TYR A 450 6.19 -19.35 -2.76
C TYR A 450 6.46 -19.45 -4.27
N LEU A 451 7.65 -19.03 -4.72
CA LEU A 451 8.05 -19.06 -6.12
C LEU A 451 7.98 -20.49 -6.68
N LYS A 452 8.55 -21.45 -5.95
CA LYS A 452 8.49 -22.88 -6.31
C LYS A 452 7.05 -23.36 -6.47
N THR A 453 6.19 -23.07 -5.50
CA THR A 453 4.78 -23.49 -5.52
C THR A 453 4.02 -22.89 -6.72
N GLN A 454 4.20 -21.60 -7.00
CA GLN A 454 3.53 -20.98 -8.15
C GLN A 454 4.05 -21.52 -9.48
N TYR A 455 5.36 -21.80 -9.57
CA TYR A 455 5.99 -22.36 -10.77
C TYR A 455 5.49 -23.77 -11.08
N LEU A 456 5.42 -24.64 -10.07
CA LEU A 456 4.87 -25.98 -10.21
C LEU A 456 3.39 -25.93 -10.61
N ARG A 457 2.58 -25.09 -9.95
CA ARG A 457 1.17 -24.89 -10.35
C ARG A 457 1.04 -24.41 -11.79
N MET A 458 1.91 -23.51 -12.24
CA MET A 458 1.91 -23.01 -13.63
C MET A 458 2.28 -24.10 -14.63
N SER A 459 3.14 -25.02 -14.24
CA SER A 459 3.56 -26.15 -15.07
C SER A 459 2.47 -27.24 -15.14
N GLU A 460 1.83 -27.53 -14.01
CA GLU A 460 0.86 -28.62 -13.86
C GLU A 460 -0.58 -28.21 -14.24
N GLN A 461 -0.95 -26.95 -14.02
CA GLN A 461 -2.31 -26.40 -14.19
C GLN A 461 -2.30 -25.01 -14.87
N PRO A 462 -1.74 -24.87 -16.09
CA PRO A 462 -1.55 -23.58 -16.78
C PRO A 462 -2.86 -22.82 -17.09
N GLU A 463 -4.00 -23.49 -17.08
CA GLU A 463 -5.33 -22.90 -17.20
C GLU A 463 -5.77 -22.13 -15.95
N THR A 464 -5.17 -22.40 -14.78
CA THR A 464 -5.59 -21.81 -13.49
C THR A 464 -4.75 -20.61 -13.06
N ILE A 465 -3.55 -20.42 -13.64
CA ILE A 465 -2.58 -19.41 -13.24
C ILE A 465 -1.94 -18.74 -14.46
N THR A 466 -1.59 -17.47 -14.33
CA THR A 466 -0.87 -16.72 -15.38
C THR A 466 0.63 -16.80 -15.17
N ALA A 467 1.40 -16.82 -16.25
CA ALA A 467 2.83 -16.53 -16.18
C ALA A 467 3.05 -15.05 -15.81
N PRO A 468 4.03 -14.73 -14.95
CA PRO A 468 4.50 -13.36 -14.76
C PRO A 468 4.90 -12.80 -16.12
N GLN A 469 4.36 -11.66 -16.49
CA GLN A 469 4.80 -10.95 -17.68
C GLN A 469 5.86 -9.94 -17.26
N ARG A 470 6.91 -9.80 -18.07
CA ARG A 470 7.82 -8.66 -17.95
C ARG A 470 6.96 -7.41 -18.07
N THR A 471 6.82 -6.69 -16.97
CA THR A 471 6.22 -5.38 -16.99
C THR A 471 7.31 -4.42 -17.46
N ASP A 472 7.02 -3.60 -18.47
CA ASP A 472 7.86 -2.43 -18.83
C ASP A 472 7.84 -1.35 -17.71
N SER A 473 7.37 -1.72 -16.51
CA SER A 473 7.47 -0.92 -15.31
C SER A 473 8.95 -0.87 -14.94
N PHE A 474 9.60 0.22 -15.35
CA PHE A 474 10.75 0.74 -14.63
C PHE A 474 10.42 0.64 -13.13
N ASN A 475 11.18 -0.18 -12.40
CA ASN A 475 11.23 -0.17 -10.95
C ASN A 475 11.70 1.21 -10.50
N SER A 476 10.76 2.14 -10.54
CA SER A 476 10.88 3.50 -10.08
C SER A 476 10.03 3.53 -8.84
N GLY A 477 10.64 3.90 -7.71
CA GLY A 477 9.97 4.05 -6.42
C GLY A 477 8.97 5.21 -6.41
N HIS A 478 7.96 5.16 -7.29
CA HIS A 478 6.93 6.15 -7.45
C HIS A 478 5.60 5.46 -7.72
N SER A 479 4.63 5.80 -6.88
CA SER A 479 3.20 5.69 -7.14
C SER A 479 2.89 5.70 -8.65
N ASN A 480 2.25 4.62 -9.10
CA ASN A 480 1.62 4.49 -10.42
C ASN A 480 2.57 4.67 -11.61
N LYS A 481 3.06 3.54 -12.13
CA LYS A 481 2.80 3.10 -13.50
C LYS A 481 2.97 1.60 -13.64
#